data_AF-A0A831YQX3-F1
#
_entry.id   AF-A0A831YQX3-F1
#
_cell.length_a   1.000
_cell.length_b   1.000
_cell.length_c   1.000
_cell.angle_alpha   90.00
_cell.angle_beta   90.00
_cell.angle_gamma   90.00
#
_symmetry.space_group_name_H-M   'P 1'
#
loop_
_entity.id
_entity.type
_entity.pdbx_description
1 polymer ?
#
loop_
_entity_poly.entity_id
_entity_poly.type
_entity_poly.pdbx_seq_one_letter_code
_entity_poly.pdbx_strand_id
1 'polypeptide(L)'
;MYDMEEILRLQEDWKTNPRWKGIQRPYTPEEVVKLRGSIKIEYTLARLGAERLWELIHTEPFVRALGALTGNQAVQMVQAGLKAIYVSGWQVAADMNNALQTYPDQSLYPADSVPALIRRINNALQRADQIYHAQGKSHTMPYWYAPIVADAEAGFGGVLNAYELTKMMIEAGAAGVHFEDQLSSAKKCGHMGGKVLVPTQEAIQKLVAARLAADVMGVPTVLIARTDADSARLITNDIDDRDKPFITGERTPEGFWVVKNGLEAAIARSLSYAPYADLLWFETSKPDLEEARDFAAAIHEKFPGKPLAYNCSPSFNWKLNLDEKTIARFQEELGAMGYKFQFVTLAGFHAINAATFELAHAYRDQGMAAYTKLQELEFQLEKDHG
;
A
#
# COMPACT_ATOMS: atom_id res chain seq x y z
N MET A 1 17.88 -8.80 33.43
CA MET A 1 16.71 -7.91 33.64
C MET A 1 16.53 -7.16 32.35
N TYR A 2 15.30 -7.08 31.83
CA TYR A 2 14.98 -6.26 30.67
C TYR A 2 15.13 -4.77 31.01
N ASP A 3 15.39 -3.93 30.01
CA ASP A 3 15.61 -2.50 30.19
C ASP A 3 14.32 -1.80 30.63
N MET A 4 14.21 -1.54 31.93
CA MET A 4 13.04 -0.88 32.53
C MET A 4 12.87 0.56 32.05
N GLU A 5 13.97 1.25 31.72
CA GLU A 5 13.93 2.60 31.20
C GLU A 5 13.27 2.62 29.81
N GLU A 6 13.63 1.65 28.96
CA GLU A 6 13.05 1.52 27.62
C GLU A 6 11.55 1.17 27.65
N ILE A 7 11.13 0.29 28.57
CA ILE A 7 9.71 -0.04 28.77
C ILE A 7 8.91 1.20 29.14
N LEU A 8 9.39 1.99 30.11
CA LEU A 8 8.74 3.23 30.54
C LEU A 8 8.70 4.29 29.43
N ARG A 9 9.77 4.40 28.64
CA ARG A 9 9.83 5.32 27.49
C ARG A 9 8.79 4.96 26.43
N LEU A 10 8.66 3.69 26.06
CA LEU A 10 7.65 3.23 25.10
C LEU A 10 6.24 3.47 25.63
N GLN A 11 6.01 3.17 26.91
CA GLN A 11 4.72 3.39 27.55
C GLN A 11 4.30 4.87 27.50
N GLU A 12 5.23 5.78 27.79
CA GLU A 12 4.97 7.21 27.74
C GLU A 12 4.78 7.72 26.30
N ASP A 13 5.59 7.26 25.35
CA ASP A 13 5.44 7.60 23.92
C ASP A 13 4.06 7.17 23.40
N TRP A 14 3.63 5.93 23.63
CA TRP A 14 2.33 5.45 23.20
C TRP A 14 1.15 6.22 23.82
N LYS A 15 1.33 6.74 25.04
CA LYS A 15 0.31 7.48 25.76
C LYS A 15 0.22 8.94 25.32
N THR A 16 1.35 9.59 25.00
CA THR A 16 1.42 11.04 24.83
C THR A 16 1.64 11.49 23.40
N ASN A 17 2.28 10.67 22.57
CA ASN A 17 2.59 11.04 21.19
C ASN A 17 1.32 11.01 20.32
N PRO A 18 0.95 12.13 19.67
CA PRO A 18 -0.27 12.20 18.85
C PRO A 18 -0.28 11.21 17.68
N ARG A 19 0.90 10.72 17.25
CA ARG A 19 1.03 9.64 16.25
C ARG A 19 0.23 8.38 16.59
N TRP A 20 0.04 8.10 17.88
CA TRP A 20 -0.60 6.88 18.38
C TRP A 20 -2.04 7.08 18.84
N LYS A 21 -2.60 8.28 18.66
CA LYS A 21 -3.97 8.58 19.09
C LYS A 21 -4.98 7.63 18.42
N GLY A 22 -5.67 6.85 19.25
CA GLY A 22 -6.71 5.91 18.79
C GLY A 22 -6.18 4.58 18.24
N ILE A 23 -4.87 4.31 18.35
CA ILE A 23 -4.27 3.02 17.97
C ILE A 23 -4.25 2.08 19.17
N GLN A 24 -4.84 0.90 19.01
CA GLN A 24 -4.86 -0.17 20.00
C GLN A 24 -3.73 -1.16 19.77
N ARG A 25 -3.15 -1.63 20.87
CA ARG A 25 -2.15 -2.70 20.91
C ARG A 25 -2.63 -3.74 21.92
N PRO A 26 -2.95 -4.98 21.50
CA PRO A 26 -3.32 -6.05 22.41
C PRO A 26 -2.09 -6.74 23.01
N TYR A 27 -1.03 -5.97 23.23
CA TYR A 27 0.25 -6.38 23.82
C TYR A 27 0.88 -5.16 24.51
N THR A 28 1.86 -5.43 25.37
CA THR A 28 2.47 -4.46 26.28
C THR A 28 3.82 -3.96 25.76
N PRO A 29 4.30 -2.80 26.23
CA PRO A 29 5.68 -2.36 25.97
C PRO A 29 6.74 -3.36 26.43
N GLU A 30 6.48 -4.11 27.51
CA GLU A 30 7.38 -5.15 28.01
C GLU A 30 7.55 -6.30 27.01
N GLU A 31 6.46 -6.75 26.37
CA GLU A 31 6.51 -7.76 25.32
C GLU A 31 7.31 -7.28 24.10
N VAL A 32 7.21 -6.00 23.74
CA VAL A 32 8.02 -5.41 22.67
C VAL A 32 9.51 -5.44 23.02
N VAL A 33 9.89 -4.96 24.20
CA VAL A 33 11.31 -4.95 24.64
C VAL A 33 11.87 -6.36 24.75
N LYS A 34 11.06 -7.32 25.22
CA LYS A 34 11.44 -8.73 25.28
C LYS A 34 11.80 -9.32 23.92
N LEU A 35 11.15 -8.87 22.85
CA LEU A 35 11.36 -9.36 21.48
C LEU A 35 12.43 -8.58 20.69
N ARG A 36 12.92 -7.44 21.21
CA ARG A 36 13.83 -6.53 20.51
C ARG A 36 15.28 -7.02 20.41
N GLY A 37 15.69 -7.92 21.30
CA GLY A 37 17.08 -8.35 21.41
C GLY A 37 17.95 -7.32 22.15
N SER A 38 19.26 -7.59 22.23
CA SER A 38 20.19 -6.80 23.06
C SER A 38 20.81 -5.59 22.36
N ILE A 39 20.68 -5.49 21.04
CA ILE A 39 21.27 -4.42 20.23
C ILE A 39 20.17 -3.75 19.42
N LYS A 40 20.05 -2.43 19.56
CA LYS A 40 19.14 -1.63 18.75
C LYS A 40 19.76 -1.37 17.39
N ILE A 41 19.14 -1.90 16.34
CA ILE A 41 19.49 -1.63 14.95
C ILE A 41 18.65 -0.44 14.48
N GLU A 42 19.28 0.53 13.83
CA GLU A 42 18.61 1.74 13.32
C GLU A 42 18.17 1.55 11.86
N TYR A 43 16.91 1.91 11.56
CA TYR A 43 16.30 1.78 10.23
C TYR A 43 15.97 3.16 9.66
N THR A 44 17.00 3.94 9.35
CA THR A 44 16.90 5.37 9.01
C THR A 44 15.88 5.68 7.92
N LEU A 45 15.90 4.95 6.80
CA LEU A 45 14.99 5.22 5.67
C LEU A 45 13.53 4.91 6.01
N ALA A 46 13.27 3.82 6.72
CA ALA A 46 11.92 3.48 7.15
C ALA A 46 11.38 4.51 8.15
N ARG A 47 12.20 4.95 9.11
CA ARG A 47 11.81 5.95 10.10
C ARG A 47 11.50 7.30 9.45
N LEU A 48 12.44 7.85 8.67
CA LEU A 48 12.24 9.15 8.00
C LEU A 48 11.09 9.09 6.99
N GLY A 49 10.97 7.99 6.25
CA GLY A 49 9.87 7.76 5.32
C GLY A 49 8.52 7.72 6.04
N ALA A 50 8.40 6.96 7.14
CA ALA A 50 7.16 6.83 7.90
C ALA A 50 6.74 8.17 8.55
N GLU A 51 7.69 8.90 9.14
CA GLU A 51 7.48 10.24 9.70
C GLU A 51 6.98 11.20 8.62
N ARG A 52 7.64 11.23 7.45
CA ARG A 52 7.25 12.07 6.31
C ARG A 52 5.90 11.69 5.73
N LEU A 53 5.62 10.40 5.58
CA LEU A 53 4.33 9.93 5.08
C LEU A 53 3.20 10.37 6.00
N TRP A 54 3.40 10.21 7.31
CA TRP A 54 2.43 10.66 8.32
C TRP A 54 2.21 12.17 8.27
N GLU A 55 3.28 12.96 8.14
CA GLU A 55 3.19 14.41 7.95
C GLU A 55 2.35 14.74 6.71
N LEU A 56 2.70 14.20 5.54
CA LEU A 56 2.01 14.48 4.27
C LEU A 56 0.51 14.13 4.33
N ILE A 57 0.13 13.04 4.99
CA ILE A 57 -1.27 12.63 5.16
C ILE A 57 -2.09 13.68 5.94
N HIS A 58 -1.45 14.43 6.84
CA HIS A 58 -2.10 15.41 7.71
C HIS A 58 -1.98 16.86 7.22
N THR A 59 -0.95 17.18 6.44
CA THR A 59 -0.69 18.55 5.98
C THR A 59 -1.16 18.79 4.55
N GLU A 60 -1.16 17.78 3.70
CA GLU A 60 -1.66 17.90 2.32
C GLU A 60 -3.18 17.66 2.26
N PRO A 61 -3.88 18.22 1.25
CA PRO A 61 -5.25 17.84 0.96
C PRO A 61 -5.40 16.32 0.81
N PHE A 62 -4.47 15.71 0.06
CA PHE A 62 -4.24 14.28 -0.11
C PHE A 62 -2.89 14.05 -0.81
N VAL A 63 -2.39 12.81 -0.76
CA VAL A 63 -1.12 12.40 -1.38
C VAL A 63 -1.41 11.48 -2.55
N ARG A 64 -0.83 11.80 -3.72
CA ARG A 64 -0.88 10.99 -4.94
C ARG A 64 0.35 10.10 -5.05
N ALA A 65 0.15 8.87 -5.48
CA ALA A 65 1.23 7.96 -5.83
C ALA A 65 0.91 7.14 -7.09
N LEU A 66 1.95 6.66 -7.76
CA LEU A 66 1.86 5.72 -8.88
C LEU A 66 2.64 4.45 -8.51
N GLY A 67 2.13 3.30 -8.96
CA GLY A 67 2.83 2.02 -8.82
C GLY A 67 4.12 1.99 -9.63
N ALA A 68 5.27 1.89 -8.96
CA ALA A 68 6.58 1.75 -9.58
C ALA A 68 7.06 0.28 -9.51
N LEU A 69 7.52 -0.25 -10.64
CA LEU A 69 8.15 -1.59 -10.74
C LEU A 69 9.68 -1.54 -10.87
N THR A 70 10.27 -0.34 -10.98
CA THR A 70 11.73 -0.16 -11.03
C THR A 70 12.19 1.08 -10.27
N GLY A 71 13.47 1.12 -9.92
CA GLY A 71 14.10 2.31 -9.34
C GLY A 71 14.04 3.54 -10.25
N ASN A 72 14.23 3.38 -11.58
CA ASN A 72 14.17 4.52 -12.51
C ASN A 72 12.77 5.11 -12.61
N GLN A 73 11.72 4.27 -12.61
CA GLN A 73 10.34 4.77 -12.55
C GLN A 73 10.12 5.62 -11.30
N ALA A 74 10.58 5.17 -10.13
CA ALA A 74 10.47 5.95 -8.90
C ALA A 74 11.25 7.27 -8.96
N VAL A 75 12.48 7.27 -9.51
CA VAL A 75 13.26 8.50 -9.73
C VAL A 75 12.48 9.49 -10.60
N GLN A 76 11.91 9.02 -11.72
CA GLN A 76 11.13 9.88 -12.63
C GLN A 76 9.84 10.40 -11.98
N MET A 77 9.15 9.56 -11.19
CA MET A 77 7.97 9.98 -10.42
C MET A 77 8.29 11.12 -9.43
N VAL A 78 9.43 11.02 -8.72
CA VAL A 78 9.87 12.06 -7.78
C VAL A 78 10.34 13.32 -8.52
N GLN A 79 11.10 13.16 -9.61
CA GLN A 79 11.51 14.28 -10.47
C GLN A 79 10.31 15.03 -11.03
N ALA A 80 9.23 14.33 -11.41
CA ALA A 80 7.97 14.92 -11.87
C ALA A 80 7.14 15.58 -10.75
N GLY A 81 7.57 15.51 -9.49
CA GLY A 81 6.95 16.19 -8.36
C GLY A 81 5.99 15.34 -7.51
N LEU A 82 5.88 14.03 -7.74
CA LEU A 82 5.14 13.17 -6.83
C LEU A 82 5.85 13.06 -5.47
N LYS A 83 5.07 13.12 -4.39
CA LYS A 83 5.58 13.16 -3.01
C LYS A 83 5.71 11.78 -2.36
N ALA A 84 5.20 10.73 -2.98
CA ALA A 84 5.21 9.36 -2.48
C ALA A 84 5.24 8.34 -3.62
N ILE A 85 5.73 7.14 -3.34
CA ILE A 85 5.80 6.01 -4.27
C ILE A 85 4.92 4.88 -3.76
N TYR A 86 4.17 4.25 -4.66
CA TYR A 86 3.45 3.01 -4.36
C TYR A 86 4.21 1.82 -4.95
N VAL A 87 4.36 0.75 -4.18
CA VAL A 87 4.94 -0.51 -4.62
C VAL A 87 3.85 -1.57 -4.65
N SER A 88 3.45 -1.96 -5.86
CA SER A 88 2.35 -2.89 -6.10
C SER A 88 2.83 -4.34 -6.08
N GLY A 89 2.17 -5.20 -5.29
CA GLY A 89 2.42 -6.64 -5.28
C GLY A 89 2.07 -7.29 -6.61
N TRP A 90 1.00 -6.82 -7.26
CA TRP A 90 0.64 -7.21 -8.63
C TRP A 90 1.77 -6.94 -9.63
N GLN A 91 2.39 -5.76 -9.61
CA GLN A 91 3.49 -5.43 -10.54
C GLN A 91 4.73 -6.30 -10.27
N VAL A 92 5.01 -6.58 -9.00
CA VAL A 92 6.07 -7.50 -8.60
C VAL A 92 5.79 -8.91 -9.11
N ALA A 93 4.57 -9.41 -8.96
CA ALA A 93 4.14 -10.69 -9.51
C ALA A 93 4.33 -10.75 -11.03
N ALA A 94 3.95 -9.70 -11.74
CA ALA A 94 3.99 -9.67 -13.20
C ALA A 94 5.42 -9.62 -13.77
N ASP A 95 6.33 -8.84 -13.17
CA ASP A 95 7.58 -8.48 -13.87
C ASP A 95 8.81 -8.21 -12.98
N MET A 96 8.72 -8.31 -11.65
CA MET A 96 9.85 -7.92 -10.77
C MET A 96 9.97 -8.77 -9.50
N ASN A 97 9.66 -10.07 -9.58
CA ASN A 97 9.80 -10.98 -8.44
C ASN A 97 11.07 -11.83 -8.47
N ASN A 98 11.46 -12.33 -7.30
CA ASN A 98 12.69 -13.10 -7.11
C ASN A 98 12.62 -14.53 -7.68
N ALA A 99 11.44 -15.01 -8.10
CA ALA A 99 11.35 -16.27 -8.86
C ALA A 99 11.65 -16.08 -10.35
N LEU A 100 11.81 -14.82 -10.81
CA LEU A 100 12.11 -14.49 -12.20
C LEU A 100 11.06 -15.05 -13.18
N GLN A 101 9.80 -15.07 -12.75
CA GLN A 101 8.66 -15.51 -13.54
C GLN A 101 7.65 -14.38 -13.72
N THR A 102 6.84 -14.47 -14.77
CA THR A 102 5.62 -13.66 -14.90
C THR A 102 4.47 -14.40 -14.26
N TYR A 103 3.93 -13.84 -13.18
CA TYR A 103 2.80 -14.41 -12.45
C TYR A 103 1.55 -13.53 -12.51
N PRO A 104 0.35 -14.14 -12.43
CA PRO A 104 -0.83 -13.42 -12.01
C PRO A 104 -0.72 -13.03 -10.53
N ASP A 105 -1.56 -12.09 -10.13
CA ASP A 105 -1.61 -11.60 -8.75
C ASP A 105 -2.37 -12.54 -7.81
N GLN A 106 -1.69 -13.59 -7.37
CA GLN A 106 -2.19 -14.66 -6.50
C GLN A 106 -1.16 -15.09 -5.43
N SER A 107 -0.32 -14.16 -5.00
CA SER A 107 0.75 -14.39 -3.99
C SER A 107 1.67 -15.60 -4.31
N LEU A 108 1.91 -15.90 -5.58
CA LEU A 108 2.75 -17.03 -6.03
C LEU A 108 4.25 -16.78 -5.87
N TYR A 109 4.64 -15.51 -5.83
CA TYR A 109 6.04 -15.12 -5.81
C TYR A 109 6.68 -15.26 -4.41
N PRO A 110 8.02 -15.38 -4.31
CA PRO A 110 8.70 -15.43 -3.02
C PRO A 110 8.45 -14.18 -2.17
N ALA A 111 8.10 -14.35 -0.89
CA ALA A 111 7.67 -13.26 0.00
C ALA A 111 8.68 -12.10 0.14
N ASP A 112 9.95 -12.33 -0.18
CA ASP A 112 11.02 -11.31 -0.15
C ASP A 112 11.08 -10.42 -1.40
N SER A 113 10.23 -10.65 -2.39
CA SER A 113 10.24 -9.93 -3.68
C SER A 113 9.86 -8.45 -3.55
N VAL A 114 8.80 -8.12 -2.79
CA VAL A 114 8.43 -6.72 -2.55
C VAL A 114 9.51 -5.99 -1.72
N PRO A 115 10.03 -6.57 -0.61
CA PRO A 115 11.22 -6.02 0.07
C PRO A 115 12.41 -5.75 -0.86
N ALA A 116 12.70 -6.65 -1.80
CA ALA A 116 13.78 -6.45 -2.77
C ALA A 116 13.54 -5.22 -3.67
N LEU A 117 12.30 -5.02 -4.14
CA LEU A 117 11.94 -3.84 -4.94
C LEU A 117 12.00 -2.54 -4.12
N ILE A 118 11.54 -2.54 -2.86
CA ILE A 118 11.66 -1.36 -1.98
C ILE A 118 13.13 -0.96 -1.84
N ARG A 119 14.01 -1.92 -1.56
CA ARG A 119 15.46 -1.67 -1.45
C ARG A 119 16.02 -1.11 -2.76
N ARG A 120 15.60 -1.66 -3.91
CA ARG A 120 15.99 -1.18 -5.24
C ARG A 120 15.57 0.28 -5.46
N ILE A 121 14.34 0.63 -5.10
CA ILE A 121 13.82 2.01 -5.23
C ILE A 121 14.60 2.96 -4.32
N ASN A 122 14.76 2.61 -3.04
CA ASN A 122 15.53 3.43 -2.11
C ASN A 122 16.98 3.66 -2.58
N ASN A 123 17.64 2.64 -3.14
CA ASN A 123 18.98 2.80 -3.73
C ASN A 123 18.99 3.76 -4.94
N ALA A 124 17.96 3.72 -5.79
CA ALA A 124 17.85 4.62 -6.94
C ALA A 124 17.62 6.07 -6.50
N LEU A 125 16.71 6.29 -5.54
CA LEU A 125 16.44 7.60 -4.95
C LEU A 125 17.68 8.17 -4.23
N GLN A 126 18.39 7.33 -3.48
CA GLN A 126 19.66 7.72 -2.85
C GLN A 126 20.72 8.12 -3.88
N ARG A 127 20.81 7.41 -5.01
CA ARG A 127 21.76 7.78 -6.07
C ARG A 127 21.39 9.13 -6.70
N ALA A 128 20.11 9.38 -6.94
CA ALA A 128 19.64 10.67 -7.47
C ALA A 128 19.95 11.81 -6.49
N ASP A 129 19.71 11.61 -5.19
CA ASP A 129 20.08 12.52 -4.11
C ASP A 129 21.59 12.83 -4.09
N GLN A 130 22.44 11.80 -4.15
CA GLN A 130 23.89 11.96 -4.18
C GLN A 130 24.36 12.79 -5.38
N ILE A 131 23.74 12.62 -6.55
CA ILE A 131 24.04 13.41 -7.75
C ILE A 131 23.67 14.88 -7.52
N TYR A 132 22.48 15.15 -7.00
CA TYR A 132 22.04 16.52 -6.69
C TYR A 132 22.92 17.17 -5.62
N HIS A 133 23.28 16.41 -4.58
CA HIS A 133 24.18 16.87 -3.53
C HIS A 133 25.55 17.27 -4.08
N ALA A 134 26.15 16.42 -4.92
CA ALA A 134 27.44 16.69 -5.56
C ALA A 134 27.40 17.91 -6.50
N GLN A 135 26.24 18.23 -7.06
CA GLN A 135 26.02 19.43 -7.89
C GLN A 135 25.70 20.70 -7.07
N GLY A 136 25.69 20.63 -5.74
CA GLY A 136 25.32 21.75 -4.87
C GLY A 136 23.81 22.05 -4.86
N LYS A 137 22.98 21.11 -5.32
CA LYS A 137 21.52 21.23 -5.47
C LYS A 137 20.72 20.62 -4.32
N SER A 138 21.36 20.31 -3.18
CA SER A 138 20.69 19.67 -2.03
C SER A 138 19.50 20.46 -1.46
N HIS A 139 19.49 21.78 -1.68
CA HIS A 139 18.43 22.67 -1.19
C HIS A 139 17.36 22.98 -2.25
N THR A 140 17.45 22.40 -3.44
CA THR A 140 16.42 22.52 -4.47
C THR A 140 15.52 21.28 -4.44
N MET A 141 14.26 21.46 -4.85
CA MET A 141 13.38 20.32 -5.13
C MET A 141 13.98 19.43 -6.23
N PRO A 142 13.67 18.12 -6.25
CA PRO A 142 12.74 17.40 -5.38
C PRO A 142 13.38 16.83 -4.10
N TYR A 143 12.55 16.54 -3.09
CA TYR A 143 12.98 15.71 -1.96
C TYR A 143 13.05 14.25 -2.41
N TRP A 144 14.27 13.75 -2.60
CA TRP A 144 14.53 12.45 -3.22
C TRP A 144 14.03 11.24 -2.42
N TYR A 145 14.06 11.30 -1.09
CA TYR A 145 13.67 10.17 -0.23
C TYR A 145 12.13 10.07 -0.04
N ALA A 146 11.37 10.14 -1.14
CA ALA A 146 9.92 10.05 -1.10
C ALA A 146 9.46 8.75 -0.40
N PRO A 147 8.50 8.82 0.55
CA PRO A 147 8.00 7.66 1.27
C PRO A 147 7.44 6.60 0.33
N ILE A 148 7.78 5.35 0.63
CA ILE A 148 7.32 4.17 -0.10
C ILE A 148 6.20 3.49 0.69
N VAL A 149 5.02 3.39 0.10
CA VAL A 149 3.91 2.56 0.60
C VAL A 149 3.88 1.25 -0.19
N ALA A 150 4.00 0.12 0.50
CA ALA A 150 4.21 -1.17 -0.13
C ALA A 150 3.10 -2.19 0.17
N ASP A 151 2.87 -3.04 -0.82
CA ASP A 151 1.94 -4.17 -0.77
C ASP A 151 2.52 -5.34 0.03
N ALA A 152 1.90 -5.66 1.16
CA ALA A 152 2.25 -6.83 1.96
C ALA A 152 1.28 -8.00 1.73
N GLU A 153 0.42 -7.92 0.70
CA GLU A 153 -0.55 -8.95 0.34
C GLU A 153 -1.43 -9.32 1.55
N ALA A 154 -1.79 -10.60 1.66
CA ALA A 154 -2.33 -11.18 2.89
C ALA A 154 -1.23 -11.73 3.82
N GLY A 155 0.03 -11.26 3.70
CA GLY A 155 1.14 -11.67 4.57
C GLY A 155 1.74 -13.05 4.32
N PHE A 156 1.47 -13.70 3.17
CA PHE A 156 2.07 -14.97 2.74
C PHE A 156 1.93 -16.14 3.73
N GLY A 157 0.87 -16.15 4.54
CA GLY A 157 0.60 -17.21 5.51
C GLY A 157 -0.05 -16.70 6.79
N GLY A 158 0.47 -17.17 7.93
CA GLY A 158 -0.05 -16.82 9.25
C GLY A 158 0.57 -15.55 9.83
N VAL A 159 0.34 -15.32 11.14
CA VAL A 159 0.82 -14.13 11.86
C VAL A 159 2.35 -14.00 11.87
N LEU A 160 3.09 -15.11 11.91
CA LEU A 160 4.56 -15.08 11.87
C LEU A 160 5.09 -14.67 10.50
N ASN A 161 4.41 -15.08 9.42
CA ASN A 161 4.75 -14.62 8.07
C ASN A 161 4.50 -13.12 7.92
N ALA A 162 3.35 -12.62 8.41
CA ALA A 162 3.05 -11.18 8.42
C ALA A 162 4.05 -10.36 9.25
N TYR A 163 4.47 -10.89 10.41
CA TYR A 163 5.49 -10.29 11.27
C TYR A 163 6.85 -10.19 10.55
N GLU A 164 7.35 -11.30 9.99
CA GLU A 164 8.63 -11.31 9.27
C GLU A 164 8.58 -10.47 8.00
N LEU A 165 7.48 -10.51 7.24
CA LEU A 165 7.31 -9.66 6.07
C LEU A 165 7.39 -8.19 6.45
N THR A 166 6.68 -7.77 7.50
CA THR A 166 6.74 -6.39 7.98
C THR A 166 8.16 -5.99 8.38
N LYS A 167 8.91 -6.89 9.04
CA LYS A 167 10.32 -6.64 9.34
C LYS A 167 11.15 -6.41 8.09
N MET A 168 11.02 -7.29 7.10
CA MET A 168 11.74 -7.17 5.83
C MET A 168 11.39 -5.88 5.07
N MET A 169 10.13 -5.44 5.12
CA MET A 169 9.69 -4.17 4.52
C MET A 169 10.37 -2.97 5.21
N ILE A 170 10.44 -2.97 6.55
CA ILE A 170 11.10 -1.91 7.32
C ILE A 170 12.62 -1.93 7.09
N GLU A 171 13.25 -3.11 7.09
CA GLU A 171 14.67 -3.25 6.75
C GLU A 171 14.99 -2.72 5.36
N ALA A 172 14.08 -2.91 4.40
CA ALA A 172 14.21 -2.38 3.04
C ALA A 172 13.96 -0.86 2.95
N GLY A 173 13.39 -0.24 3.99
CA GLY A 173 13.12 1.20 4.05
C GLY A 173 11.71 1.60 3.62
N ALA A 174 10.70 0.75 3.80
CA ALA A 174 9.30 1.13 3.58
C ALA A 174 8.82 2.16 4.61
N ALA A 175 8.05 3.14 4.16
CA ALA A 175 7.40 4.14 5.01
C ALA A 175 6.04 3.63 5.54
N GLY A 176 5.34 2.86 4.72
CA GLY A 176 4.08 2.24 5.08
C GLY A 176 3.87 0.91 4.38
N VAL A 177 3.02 0.07 4.97
CA VAL A 177 2.66 -1.26 4.45
C VAL A 177 1.15 -1.43 4.53
N HIS A 178 0.58 -2.15 3.56
CA HIS A 178 -0.82 -2.54 3.62
C HIS A 178 -1.00 -4.05 3.64
N PHE A 179 -1.92 -4.52 4.47
CA PHE A 179 -2.34 -5.92 4.55
C PHE A 179 -3.82 -6.05 4.18
N GLU A 180 -4.18 -7.08 3.44
CA GLU A 180 -5.56 -7.39 3.09
C GLU A 180 -6.12 -8.61 3.82
N ASP A 181 -7.45 -8.71 3.87
CA ASP A 181 -8.21 -9.72 4.61
C ASP A 181 -8.61 -10.94 3.76
N GLN A 182 -7.89 -11.19 2.66
CA GLN A 182 -8.01 -12.42 1.88
C GLN A 182 -7.20 -13.57 2.47
N LEU A 183 -7.56 -14.81 2.10
CA LEU A 183 -6.77 -16.00 2.39
C LEU A 183 -5.50 -16.02 1.53
N SER A 184 -4.31 -16.04 2.14
CA SER A 184 -3.03 -15.93 1.42
C SER A 184 -2.82 -16.97 0.32
N SER A 185 -3.29 -18.22 0.50
CA SER A 185 -3.12 -19.31 -0.48
C SER A 185 -4.16 -19.30 -1.61
N ALA A 186 -5.23 -18.52 -1.46
CA ALA A 186 -6.25 -18.31 -2.49
C ALA A 186 -6.41 -16.81 -2.79
N LYS A 187 -5.34 -16.05 -2.57
CA LYS A 187 -5.33 -14.61 -2.79
C LYS A 187 -5.59 -14.33 -4.25
N LYS A 188 -6.39 -13.30 -4.53
CA LYS A 188 -6.53 -12.78 -5.88
C LYS A 188 -6.46 -11.28 -5.89
N CYS A 189 -6.10 -10.73 -7.05
CA CYS A 189 -6.28 -9.31 -7.33
C CYS A 189 -7.72 -8.89 -6.98
N GLY A 190 -7.88 -7.70 -6.40
CA GLY A 190 -9.16 -7.16 -5.94
C GLY A 190 -10.31 -7.17 -6.97
N HIS A 191 -9.95 -7.18 -8.26
CA HIS A 191 -10.88 -7.12 -9.39
C HIS A 191 -11.17 -8.51 -10.01
N MET A 192 -10.54 -9.59 -9.51
CA MET A 192 -10.74 -10.95 -10.00
C MET A 192 -11.81 -11.69 -9.20
N GLY A 193 -12.56 -12.57 -9.87
CA GLY A 193 -13.55 -13.44 -9.22
C GLY A 193 -12.93 -14.55 -8.38
N GLY A 194 -13.63 -14.97 -7.32
CA GLY A 194 -13.24 -16.08 -6.46
C GLY A 194 -12.31 -15.70 -5.30
N LYS A 195 -12.37 -14.45 -4.83
CA LYS A 195 -11.72 -14.02 -3.58
C LYS A 195 -12.37 -14.72 -2.38
N VAL A 196 -11.52 -15.14 -1.43
CA VAL A 196 -11.92 -15.79 -0.18
C VAL A 196 -11.41 -14.96 0.98
N LEU A 197 -12.32 -14.42 1.79
CA LEU A 197 -12.00 -13.68 3.00
C LEU A 197 -11.54 -14.64 4.11
N VAL A 198 -10.68 -14.16 5.00
CA VAL A 198 -10.46 -14.76 6.31
C VAL A 198 -11.41 -14.14 7.35
N PRO A 199 -11.65 -14.77 8.51
CA PRO A 199 -12.44 -14.17 9.59
C PRO A 199 -11.88 -12.82 10.01
N THR A 200 -12.76 -11.92 10.45
CA THR A 200 -12.38 -10.57 10.91
C THR A 200 -11.28 -10.62 11.97
N GLN A 201 -11.34 -11.56 12.92
CA GLN A 201 -10.30 -11.76 13.92
C GLN A 201 -8.94 -12.12 13.31
N GLU A 202 -8.89 -12.92 12.24
CA GLU A 202 -7.63 -13.34 11.62
C GLU A 202 -6.95 -12.15 10.91
N ALA A 203 -7.73 -11.33 10.21
CA ALA A 203 -7.24 -10.09 9.61
C ALA A 203 -6.68 -9.14 10.68
N ILE A 204 -7.39 -8.98 11.81
CA ILE A 204 -6.91 -8.19 12.95
C ILE A 204 -5.59 -8.76 13.50
N GLN A 205 -5.46 -10.08 13.63
CA GLN A 205 -4.21 -10.68 14.11
C GLN A 205 -3.02 -10.40 13.17
N LYS A 206 -3.24 -10.32 11.85
CA LYS A 206 -2.19 -9.89 10.90
C LYS A 206 -1.81 -8.41 11.09
N LEU A 207 -2.78 -7.52 11.29
CA LEU A 207 -2.52 -6.10 11.61
C LEU A 207 -1.75 -5.94 12.93
N VAL A 208 -2.12 -6.71 13.95
CA VAL A 208 -1.44 -6.75 15.26
C VAL A 208 0.00 -7.25 15.09
N ALA A 209 0.22 -8.31 14.32
CA ALA A 209 1.56 -8.82 14.04
C ALA A 209 2.44 -7.79 13.29
N ALA A 210 1.86 -7.09 12.32
CA ALA A 210 2.56 -6.02 11.60
C ALA A 210 2.90 -4.84 12.51
N ARG A 211 1.98 -4.40 13.38
CA ARG A 211 2.27 -3.34 14.35
C ARG A 211 3.33 -3.78 15.36
N LEU A 212 3.29 -5.03 15.83
CA LEU A 212 4.27 -5.58 16.75
C LEU A 212 5.66 -5.59 16.12
N ALA A 213 5.79 -6.00 14.85
CA ALA A 213 7.05 -5.92 14.11
C ALA A 213 7.59 -4.49 14.04
N ALA A 214 6.74 -3.51 13.72
CA ALA A 214 7.12 -2.10 13.66
C ALA A 214 7.56 -1.55 15.03
N ASP A 215 6.81 -1.88 16.10
CA ASP A 215 7.15 -1.48 17.47
C ASP A 215 8.47 -2.13 17.91
N VAL A 216 8.70 -3.42 17.61
CA VAL A 216 9.96 -4.13 17.92
C VAL A 216 11.15 -3.48 17.22
N MET A 217 10.99 -3.11 15.95
CA MET A 217 12.01 -2.41 15.17
C MET A 217 12.17 -0.93 15.52
N GLY A 218 11.26 -0.37 16.33
CA GLY A 218 11.32 1.01 16.77
C GLY A 218 11.06 2.02 15.65
N VAL A 219 10.18 1.66 14.69
CA VAL A 219 9.85 2.50 13.53
C VAL A 219 8.35 2.82 13.51
N PRO A 220 7.93 4.08 13.32
CA PRO A 220 6.52 4.46 13.33
C PRO A 220 5.79 4.16 12.00
N THR A 221 6.08 3.01 11.38
CA THR A 221 5.58 2.59 10.06
C THR A 221 4.08 2.79 9.94
N VAL A 222 3.65 3.39 8.83
CA VAL A 222 2.22 3.59 8.55
C VAL A 222 1.59 2.26 8.16
N LEU A 223 0.60 1.80 8.92
CA LEU A 223 -0.10 0.54 8.68
C LEU A 223 -1.47 0.80 8.06
N ILE A 224 -1.72 0.21 6.90
CA ILE A 224 -2.99 0.35 6.17
C ILE A 224 -3.73 -1.00 6.21
N ALA A 225 -4.98 -0.99 6.65
CA ALA A 225 -5.84 -2.17 6.57
C ALA A 225 -6.71 -2.12 5.32
N ARG A 226 -6.52 -3.08 4.43
CA ARG A 226 -7.34 -3.29 3.24
C ARG A 226 -8.43 -4.33 3.53
N THR A 227 -9.64 -4.08 3.06
CA THR A 227 -10.70 -5.10 2.99
C THR A 227 -11.13 -5.34 1.54
N ASP A 228 -11.34 -6.61 1.20
CA ASP A 228 -11.83 -7.06 -0.10
C ASP A 228 -13.32 -7.48 -0.09
N ALA A 229 -14.01 -7.23 1.02
CA ALA A 229 -15.38 -7.69 1.28
C ALA A 229 -16.45 -7.04 0.40
N ASP A 230 -16.12 -5.96 -0.32
CA ASP A 230 -17.02 -5.38 -1.31
C ASP A 230 -17.39 -6.38 -2.43
N SER A 231 -16.43 -7.17 -2.89
CA SER A 231 -16.63 -8.11 -4.01
C SER A 231 -16.27 -9.56 -3.70
N ALA A 232 -15.68 -9.86 -2.54
CA ALA A 232 -15.41 -11.24 -2.13
C ALA A 232 -16.70 -11.97 -1.75
N ARG A 233 -16.93 -13.14 -2.35
CA ARG A 233 -18.16 -13.93 -2.18
C ARG A 233 -18.01 -15.13 -1.25
N LEU A 234 -16.80 -15.36 -0.76
CA LEU A 234 -16.46 -16.50 0.07
C LEU A 234 -15.74 -16.07 1.34
N ILE A 235 -15.90 -16.81 2.42
CA ILE A 235 -15.12 -16.71 3.66
C ILE A 235 -14.69 -18.10 4.12
N THR A 236 -13.51 -18.23 4.72
CA THR A 236 -12.94 -19.54 5.07
C THR A 236 -13.73 -20.29 6.15
N ASN A 237 -14.26 -19.58 7.14
CA ASN A 237 -15.03 -20.14 8.26
C ASN A 237 -15.94 -19.08 8.90
N ASP A 238 -16.83 -19.53 9.80
CA ASP A 238 -17.92 -18.76 10.43
C ASP A 238 -17.69 -18.52 11.95
N ILE A 239 -16.45 -18.64 12.42
CA ILE A 239 -16.13 -18.61 13.85
C ILE A 239 -16.33 -17.24 14.50
N ASP A 240 -16.25 -16.16 13.71
CA ASP A 240 -16.29 -14.78 14.21
C ASP A 240 -17.71 -14.22 14.10
N ASP A 241 -18.28 -13.84 15.24
CA ASP A 241 -19.65 -13.31 15.32
C ASP A 241 -19.87 -12.07 14.46
N ARG A 242 -18.83 -11.29 14.17
CA ARG A 242 -18.91 -10.10 13.31
C ARG A 242 -19.16 -10.43 11.84
N ASP A 243 -18.76 -11.62 11.40
CA ASP A 243 -18.92 -12.07 10.02
C ASP A 243 -20.27 -12.77 9.79
N LYS A 244 -20.87 -13.34 10.83
CA LYS A 244 -22.13 -14.11 10.76
C LYS A 244 -23.30 -13.39 10.06
N PRO A 245 -23.53 -12.08 10.24
CA PRO A 245 -24.60 -11.37 9.53
C PRO A 245 -24.51 -11.44 8.00
N PHE A 246 -23.31 -11.70 7.45
CA PHE A 246 -23.06 -11.77 6.02
C PHE A 246 -23.04 -13.20 5.47
N ILE A 247 -23.06 -14.23 6.31
CA ILE A 247 -22.99 -15.64 5.87
C ILE A 247 -24.38 -16.11 5.43
N THR A 248 -24.48 -16.68 4.23
CA THR A 248 -25.78 -17.09 3.64
C THR A 248 -26.27 -18.45 4.14
N GLY A 249 -25.37 -19.26 4.73
CA GLY A 249 -25.61 -20.65 5.10
C GLY A 249 -25.25 -21.66 4.02
N GLU A 250 -24.87 -21.22 2.82
CA GLU A 250 -24.38 -22.10 1.76
C GLU A 250 -22.86 -22.34 1.86
N ARG A 251 -22.41 -23.52 1.41
CA ARG A 251 -20.99 -23.90 1.38
C ARG A 251 -20.53 -24.37 0.01
N THR A 252 -19.26 -24.14 -0.29
CA THR A 252 -18.60 -24.67 -1.49
C THR A 252 -18.03 -26.07 -1.26
N PRO A 253 -17.69 -26.84 -2.32
CA PRO A 253 -17.03 -28.14 -2.18
C PRO A 253 -15.70 -28.12 -1.43
N GLU A 254 -14.95 -27.01 -1.51
CA GLU A 254 -13.71 -26.77 -0.76
C GLU A 254 -13.96 -26.51 0.74
N GLY A 255 -15.22 -26.29 1.12
CA GLY A 255 -15.64 -26.03 2.49
C GLY A 255 -15.74 -24.56 2.86
N PHE A 256 -15.59 -23.61 1.93
CA PHE A 256 -15.79 -22.19 2.22
C PHE A 256 -17.28 -21.87 2.39
N TRP A 257 -17.58 -20.85 3.18
CA TRP A 257 -18.93 -20.31 3.30
C TRP A 257 -19.18 -19.24 2.25
N VAL A 258 -20.38 -19.20 1.69
CA VAL A 258 -20.84 -18.13 0.81
C VAL A 258 -21.25 -16.92 1.67
N VAL A 259 -20.83 -15.72 1.25
CA VAL A 259 -21.15 -14.46 1.93
C VAL A 259 -21.85 -13.47 1.01
N LYS A 260 -22.74 -12.66 1.60
CA LYS A 260 -23.27 -11.43 1.01
C LYS A 260 -22.16 -10.39 1.00
N ASN A 261 -21.60 -10.14 -0.17
CA ASN A 261 -20.61 -9.10 -0.41
C ASN A 261 -21.25 -7.70 -0.53
N GLY A 262 -20.42 -6.66 -0.53
CA GLY A 262 -20.81 -5.29 -0.83
C GLY A 262 -20.37 -4.29 0.24
N LEU A 263 -20.77 -3.03 0.04
CA LEU A 263 -20.37 -1.90 0.89
C LEU A 263 -20.65 -2.13 2.38
N GLU A 264 -21.80 -2.71 2.75
CA GLU A 264 -22.11 -3.02 4.16
C GLU A 264 -21.07 -3.93 4.81
N ALA A 265 -20.61 -4.95 4.08
CA ALA A 265 -19.60 -5.89 4.57
C ALA A 265 -18.22 -5.21 4.68
N ALA A 266 -17.88 -4.38 3.69
CA ALA A 266 -16.65 -3.59 3.71
C ALA A 266 -16.60 -2.58 4.87
N ILE A 267 -17.73 -1.92 5.16
CA ILE A 267 -17.86 -1.00 6.31
C ILE A 267 -17.68 -1.77 7.62
N ALA A 268 -18.41 -2.88 7.81
CA ALA A 268 -18.35 -3.65 9.06
C ALA A 268 -16.92 -4.14 9.40
N ARG A 269 -16.20 -4.60 8.38
CA ARG A 269 -14.80 -5.02 8.52
C ARG A 269 -13.87 -3.85 8.78
N SER A 270 -14.00 -2.76 8.02
CA SER A 270 -13.18 -1.56 8.20
C SER A 270 -13.38 -0.92 9.58
N LEU A 271 -14.60 -0.92 10.12
CA LEU A 271 -14.86 -0.50 11.51
C LEU A 271 -14.14 -1.39 12.53
N SER A 272 -14.06 -2.70 12.27
CA SER A 272 -13.32 -3.64 13.12
C SER A 272 -11.80 -3.46 13.03
N TYR A 273 -11.29 -3.02 11.87
CA TYR A 273 -9.86 -2.79 11.64
C TYR A 273 -9.38 -1.42 12.10
N ALA A 274 -10.28 -0.42 12.17
CA ALA A 274 -9.97 0.97 12.50
C ALA A 274 -9.11 1.17 13.77
N PRO A 275 -9.28 0.40 14.87
CA PRO A 275 -8.42 0.56 16.04
C PRO A 275 -6.98 0.07 15.83
N TYR A 276 -6.72 -0.78 14.83
CA TYR A 276 -5.43 -1.45 14.63
C TYR A 276 -4.64 -0.88 13.44
N ALA A 277 -5.25 0.01 12.65
CA ALA A 277 -4.65 0.59 11.45
C ALA A 277 -4.65 2.13 11.47
N ASP A 278 -3.63 2.69 10.82
CA ASP A 278 -3.48 4.13 10.61
C ASP A 278 -4.44 4.62 9.51
N LEU A 279 -4.52 3.86 8.41
CA LEU A 279 -5.46 4.12 7.31
C LEU A 279 -6.34 2.90 7.05
N LEU A 280 -7.52 3.15 6.51
CA LEU A 280 -8.44 2.13 6.01
C LEU A 280 -8.60 2.24 4.50
N TRP A 281 -8.66 1.10 3.84
CA TRP A 281 -8.88 0.98 2.40
C TRP A 281 -9.91 -0.12 2.16
N PHE A 282 -10.99 0.20 1.48
CA PHE A 282 -11.87 -0.80 0.90
C PHE A 282 -11.56 -0.91 -0.60
N GLU A 283 -11.30 -2.12 -1.08
CA GLU A 283 -11.11 -2.34 -2.50
C GLU A 283 -12.46 -2.32 -3.20
N THR A 284 -12.64 -1.40 -4.14
CA THR A 284 -13.87 -1.28 -4.96
C THR A 284 -13.67 -1.86 -6.35
N SER A 285 -14.76 -2.32 -6.95
CA SER A 285 -14.80 -2.89 -8.30
C SER A 285 -15.06 -1.86 -9.41
N LYS A 286 -15.45 -0.63 -9.07
CA LYS A 286 -15.73 0.46 -10.02
C LYS A 286 -15.39 1.83 -9.42
N PRO A 287 -15.06 2.84 -10.24
CA PRO A 287 -14.81 4.18 -9.73
C PRO A 287 -16.17 4.86 -9.44
N ASP A 288 -16.57 4.85 -8.17
CA ASP A 288 -17.88 5.36 -7.73
C ASP A 288 -17.73 6.31 -6.53
N LEU A 289 -18.03 7.59 -6.75
CA LEU A 289 -17.91 8.64 -5.73
C LEU A 289 -19.04 8.59 -4.68
N GLU A 290 -20.18 8.00 -5.02
CA GLU A 290 -21.29 7.84 -4.06
C GLU A 290 -20.95 6.72 -3.07
N GLU A 291 -20.50 5.58 -3.59
CA GLU A 291 -20.01 4.46 -2.77
C GLU A 291 -18.85 4.88 -1.85
N ALA A 292 -17.89 5.65 -2.39
CA ALA A 292 -16.79 6.20 -1.59
C ALA A 292 -17.28 7.17 -0.50
N ARG A 293 -18.28 8.00 -0.80
CA ARG A 293 -18.86 8.93 0.18
C ARG A 293 -19.55 8.20 1.31
N ASP A 294 -20.34 7.18 0.98
CA ASP A 294 -21.08 6.39 1.97
C ASP A 294 -20.14 5.58 2.87
N PHE A 295 -19.10 4.98 2.29
CA PHE A 295 -18.03 4.34 3.07
C PHE A 295 -17.38 5.33 4.03
N ALA A 296 -16.91 6.48 3.53
CA ALA A 296 -16.23 7.47 4.34
C ALA A 296 -17.11 8.00 5.48
N ALA A 297 -18.38 8.30 5.19
CA ALA A 297 -19.35 8.76 6.17
C ALA A 297 -19.55 7.73 7.29
N ALA A 298 -19.74 6.45 6.94
CA ALA A 298 -19.93 5.38 7.93
C ALA A 298 -18.70 5.16 8.82
N ILE A 299 -17.49 5.24 8.25
CA ILE A 299 -16.24 5.17 9.04
C ILE A 299 -16.13 6.38 9.97
N HIS A 300 -16.35 7.59 9.44
CA HIS A 300 -16.17 8.83 10.21
C HIS A 300 -17.25 9.05 11.27
N GLU A 301 -18.41 8.40 11.15
CA GLU A 301 -19.41 8.38 12.22
C GLU A 301 -18.85 7.74 13.50
N LYS A 302 -18.07 6.65 13.37
CA LYS A 302 -17.48 5.94 14.52
C LYS A 302 -16.05 6.37 14.83
N PHE A 303 -15.28 6.76 13.82
CA PHE A 303 -13.89 7.19 13.92
C PHE A 303 -13.69 8.51 13.16
N PRO A 304 -14.15 9.64 13.72
CA PRO A 304 -14.07 10.95 13.07
C PRO A 304 -12.64 11.29 12.64
N GLY A 305 -12.48 11.65 11.36
CA GLY A 305 -11.20 12.03 10.79
C GLY A 305 -10.21 10.88 10.56
N LYS A 306 -10.62 9.60 10.71
CA LYS A 306 -9.77 8.45 10.36
C LYS A 306 -9.32 8.57 8.89
N PRO A 307 -8.00 8.67 8.60
CA PRO A 307 -7.54 8.80 7.23
C PRO A 307 -7.87 7.54 6.41
N LEU A 308 -8.28 7.73 5.17
CA LEU A 308 -8.63 6.66 4.24
C LEU A 308 -7.64 6.60 3.08
N ALA A 309 -7.54 5.44 2.44
CA ALA A 309 -6.80 5.25 1.20
C ALA A 309 -7.73 4.75 0.09
N TYR A 310 -7.42 5.13 -1.16
CA TYR A 310 -8.23 4.78 -2.32
C TYR A 310 -7.36 4.37 -3.52
N ASN A 311 -7.65 3.18 -4.06
CA ASN A 311 -7.03 2.70 -5.28
C ASN A 311 -7.81 3.20 -6.51
N CYS A 312 -7.22 4.13 -7.26
CA CYS A 312 -7.71 4.56 -8.57
C CYS A 312 -7.33 3.50 -9.62
N SER A 313 -8.01 2.36 -9.58
CA SER A 313 -7.60 1.16 -10.30
C SER A 313 -7.56 1.35 -11.83
N PRO A 314 -6.49 0.90 -12.52
CA PRO A 314 -6.45 0.87 -13.98
C PRO A 314 -7.27 -0.27 -14.58
N SER A 315 -7.74 -1.22 -13.76
CA SER A 315 -8.67 -2.27 -14.18
C SER A 315 -10.07 -1.70 -14.49
N PHE A 316 -10.36 -0.46 -14.06
CA PHE A 316 -11.57 0.24 -14.43
C PHE A 316 -11.48 0.73 -15.87
N ASN A 317 -12.56 0.53 -16.63
CA ASN A 317 -12.73 1.30 -17.86
C ASN A 317 -13.28 2.68 -17.50
N TRP A 318 -12.39 3.63 -17.20
CA TRP A 318 -12.74 4.97 -16.69
C TRP A 318 -13.74 5.71 -17.60
N LYS A 319 -13.47 5.79 -18.91
CA LYS A 319 -14.34 6.49 -19.88
C LYS A 319 -15.67 5.79 -20.14
N LEU A 320 -15.78 4.49 -19.83
CA LEU A 320 -17.06 3.77 -19.90
C LEU A 320 -17.96 4.09 -18.71
N ASN A 321 -17.39 4.40 -17.54
CA ASN A 321 -18.13 4.60 -16.30
C ASN A 321 -18.35 6.07 -15.95
N LEU A 322 -17.42 6.97 -16.33
CA LEU A 322 -17.42 8.37 -15.91
C LEU A 322 -17.15 9.31 -17.09
N ASP A 323 -17.75 10.49 -17.05
CA ASP A 323 -17.46 11.57 -17.99
C ASP A 323 -16.13 12.28 -17.66
N GLU A 324 -15.55 12.97 -18.64
CA GLU A 324 -14.23 13.60 -18.51
C GLU A 324 -14.14 14.64 -17.38
N LYS A 325 -15.23 15.37 -17.10
CA LYS A 325 -15.23 16.36 -16.00
C LYS A 325 -15.20 15.65 -14.65
N THR A 326 -15.91 14.53 -14.52
CA THR A 326 -15.91 13.73 -13.30
C THR A 326 -14.57 13.02 -13.09
N ILE A 327 -13.94 12.49 -14.14
CA ILE A 327 -12.58 11.93 -14.06
C ILE A 327 -11.58 13.00 -13.58
N ALA A 328 -11.64 14.21 -14.12
CA ALA A 328 -10.69 15.28 -13.82
C ALA A 328 -10.74 15.79 -12.36
N ARG A 329 -11.87 15.64 -11.67
CA ARG A 329 -12.07 16.05 -10.27
C ARG A 329 -12.14 14.89 -9.28
N PHE A 330 -11.97 13.66 -9.75
CA PHE A 330 -12.25 12.44 -8.98
C PHE A 330 -11.41 12.39 -7.70
N GLN A 331 -10.11 12.65 -7.81
CA GLN A 331 -9.19 12.58 -6.67
C GLN A 331 -9.39 13.73 -5.68
N GLU A 332 -9.77 14.91 -6.17
CA GLU A 332 -10.11 16.08 -5.36
C GLU A 332 -11.36 15.82 -4.52
N GLU A 333 -12.40 15.22 -5.13
CA GLU A 333 -13.62 14.84 -4.42
C GLU A 333 -13.35 13.76 -3.37
N LEU A 334 -12.55 12.74 -3.70
CA LEU A 334 -12.09 11.75 -2.72
C LEU A 334 -11.29 12.40 -1.57
N GLY A 335 -10.39 13.34 -1.89
CA GLY A 335 -9.61 14.05 -0.88
C GLY A 335 -10.48 14.80 0.12
N ALA A 336 -11.56 15.42 -0.34
CA ALA A 336 -12.55 16.10 0.49
C ALA A 336 -13.33 15.14 1.41
N MET A 337 -13.46 13.87 1.04
CA MET A 337 -14.09 12.82 1.86
C MET A 337 -13.13 12.18 2.87
N GLY A 338 -11.84 12.57 2.88
CA GLY A 338 -10.84 12.01 3.81
C GLY A 338 -9.99 10.87 3.24
N TYR A 339 -10.05 10.62 1.92
CA TYR A 339 -9.09 9.74 1.24
C TYR A 339 -7.76 10.46 1.05
N LYS A 340 -6.91 10.36 2.07
CA LYS A 340 -5.64 11.07 2.20
C LYS A 340 -4.48 10.43 1.44
N PHE A 341 -4.59 9.16 1.07
CA PHE A 341 -3.61 8.47 0.23
C PHE A 341 -4.30 7.85 -0.98
N GLN A 342 -3.98 8.30 -2.18
CA GLN A 342 -4.63 7.87 -3.41
C GLN A 342 -3.59 7.42 -4.43
N PHE A 343 -3.80 6.27 -5.06
CA PHE A 343 -2.78 5.65 -5.89
C PHE A 343 -3.35 4.89 -7.08
N VAL A 344 -2.58 4.81 -8.16
CA VAL A 344 -2.85 3.93 -9.31
C VAL A 344 -1.90 2.75 -9.24
N THR A 345 -2.42 1.57 -8.92
CA THR A 345 -1.63 0.35 -8.64
C THR A 345 -0.75 -0.06 -9.81
N LEU A 346 -1.27 -0.12 -11.04
CA LEU A 346 -0.57 -0.69 -12.20
C LEU A 346 0.05 0.36 -13.14
N ALA A 347 0.20 1.61 -12.69
CA ALA A 347 0.68 2.72 -13.53
C ALA A 347 2.01 2.40 -14.24
N GLY A 348 3.03 1.98 -13.51
CA GLY A 348 4.33 1.60 -14.07
C GLY A 348 4.26 0.45 -15.07
N PHE A 349 3.43 -0.57 -14.82
CA PHE A 349 3.24 -1.70 -15.73
C PHE A 349 2.62 -1.25 -17.06
N HIS A 350 1.56 -0.45 -17.01
CA HIS A 350 0.96 0.09 -18.24
C HIS A 350 1.94 1.00 -18.98
N ALA A 351 2.63 1.90 -18.27
CA ALA A 351 3.58 2.82 -18.87
C ALA A 351 4.72 2.11 -19.61
N ILE A 352 5.36 1.12 -18.98
CA ILE A 352 6.49 0.42 -19.59
C ILE A 352 6.05 -0.45 -20.78
N ASN A 353 4.93 -1.18 -20.65
CA ASN A 353 4.45 -2.07 -21.71
C ASN A 353 3.93 -1.29 -22.91
N ALA A 354 3.15 -0.22 -22.68
CA ALA A 354 2.63 0.60 -23.77
C ALA A 354 3.75 1.30 -24.55
N ALA A 355 4.67 1.97 -23.86
CA ALA A 355 5.79 2.68 -24.50
C ALA A 355 6.70 1.71 -25.27
N THR A 356 6.99 0.53 -24.69
CA THR A 356 7.81 -0.48 -25.36
C THR A 356 7.11 -1.05 -26.60
N PHE A 357 5.81 -1.35 -26.50
CA PHE A 357 5.04 -1.86 -27.63
C PHE A 357 4.93 -0.84 -28.77
N GLU A 358 4.62 0.42 -28.45
CA GLU A 358 4.53 1.50 -29.43
C GLU A 358 5.87 1.70 -30.17
N LEU A 359 6.98 1.78 -29.44
CA LEU A 359 8.30 1.90 -30.03
C LEU A 359 8.64 0.68 -30.89
N ALA A 360 8.46 -0.54 -30.37
CA ALA A 360 8.79 -1.76 -31.11
C ALA A 360 7.95 -1.89 -32.39
N HIS A 361 6.66 -1.56 -32.32
CA HIS A 361 5.76 -1.57 -33.48
C HIS A 361 6.22 -0.58 -34.55
N ALA A 362 6.53 0.67 -34.17
CA ALA A 362 7.03 1.67 -35.10
C ALA A 362 8.44 1.34 -35.62
N TYR A 363 9.33 0.82 -34.78
CA TYR A 363 10.71 0.48 -35.12
C TYR A 363 10.79 -0.69 -36.11
N ARG A 364 9.88 -1.67 -36.03
CA ARG A 364 9.75 -2.75 -37.03
C ARG A 364 9.59 -2.18 -38.44
N ASP A 365 8.82 -1.12 -38.59
CA ASP A 365 8.44 -0.56 -39.89
C ASP A 365 9.34 0.61 -40.35
N GLN A 366 9.92 1.36 -39.40
CA GLN A 366 10.62 2.64 -39.68
C GLN A 366 12.07 2.68 -39.17
N GLY A 367 12.54 1.69 -38.42
CA GLY A 367 13.88 1.66 -37.81
C GLY A 367 14.20 2.93 -37.02
N MET A 368 15.37 3.54 -37.29
CA MET A 368 15.84 4.72 -36.57
C MET A 368 14.91 5.94 -36.64
N ALA A 369 14.06 6.04 -37.66
CA ALA A 369 13.05 7.11 -37.73
C ALA A 369 11.99 7.01 -36.62
N ALA A 370 11.71 5.80 -36.11
CA ALA A 370 10.85 5.62 -34.94
C ALA A 370 11.59 6.00 -33.65
N TYR A 371 12.85 5.54 -33.49
CA TYR A 371 13.62 5.80 -32.28
C TYR A 371 13.94 7.28 -32.09
N THR A 372 14.26 8.00 -33.16
CA THR A 372 14.51 9.45 -33.11
C THR A 372 13.28 10.25 -32.64
N LYS A 373 12.05 9.79 -32.90
CA LYS A 373 10.85 10.45 -32.34
C LYS A 373 10.77 10.35 -30.82
N LEU A 374 11.17 9.20 -30.25
CA LEU A 374 11.27 9.05 -28.80
C LEU A 374 12.37 9.97 -28.23
N GLN A 375 13.52 10.04 -28.90
CA GLN A 375 14.61 10.92 -28.49
C GLN A 375 14.20 12.42 -28.53
N GLU A 376 13.51 12.85 -29.59
CA GLU A 376 12.99 14.22 -29.69
C GLU A 376 11.94 14.51 -28.59
N LEU A 377 11.12 13.52 -28.23
CA LEU A 377 10.21 13.64 -27.10
C LEU A 377 10.97 13.83 -25.77
N GLU A 378 12.07 13.10 -25.56
CA GLU A 378 12.92 13.29 -24.38
C GLU A 378 13.49 14.72 -24.30
N PHE A 379 14.02 15.25 -25.41
CA PHE A 379 14.50 16.64 -25.46
C PHE A 379 13.39 17.66 -25.21
N GLN A 380 12.18 17.40 -25.72
CA GLN A 380 11.04 18.28 -25.49
C GLN A 380 10.62 18.28 -24.01
N LEU A 381 10.57 17.11 -23.37
CA LEU A 381 10.27 16.99 -21.95
C LEU A 381 11.31 17.67 -21.06
N GLU A 382 12.60 17.52 -21.38
CA GLU A 382 13.68 18.23 -20.67
C GLU A 382 13.54 19.75 -20.82
N LYS A 383 13.18 20.25 -22.01
CA LYS A 383 12.98 21.68 -22.23
C LYS A 383 11.79 22.25 -21.47
N ASP A 384 10.70 21.49 -21.39
CA ASP A 384 9.45 21.95 -20.78
C ASP A 384 9.42 21.77 -19.25
N HIS A 385 10.16 20.79 -18.72
CA HIS A 385 10.06 20.36 -17.32
C HIS A 385 11.39 20.08 -16.60
N GLY A 386 12.54 20.17 -17.29
CA GLY A 386 13.86 19.80 -16.79
C GLY A 386 14.58 20.83 -15.91
#